data_AF-S9TXJ3-F1
#
_entry.id   AF-S9TXJ3-F1
#
_cell.length_a   1.000
_cell.length_b   1.000
_cell.length_c   1.000
_cell.angle_alpha   90.00
_cell.angle_beta   90.00
_cell.angle_gamma   90.00
#
_symmetry.space_group_name_H-M   'P 1'
#
loop_
_entity.id
_entity.type
_entity.pdbx_description
1 polymer ?
#
loop_
_entity_poly.entity_id
_entity_poly.type
_entity_poly.pdbx_seq_one_letter_code
_entity_poly.pdbx_strand_id
1 'polypeptide(L)'
;MHVNHQKEEKAQIVNGFILLGCSYYVYVHLSSLSFKLEPLEQLHREREKDWILFFFLLFTRTQPHLVERTTPMGDSILYSPAAPADKPHVGPTPSYLAEYVLFPFYDWFVLFYPKSWMPNTVTLCGVGATLLSSLLLLCAMPSDAAFTPGRPLLLPWSWVEPGDAVPTPLYPTRIVPRPAWLFDELLSKRLCGGLVSGALLLYSLCGVLNLSYCVADNTDGRLARRDRKTSLIGEYLDHGLDCVTSLLSVCMLYAVLGCSLSNMAVSISLIAVVTIISHTLNYEQSIFIWGTRIASVDEAMLLFGFAMWIPNLWPVGTVRVPVAVLESALSFLPAAAQQSAVFYASRLTCIEWVYVFYNLVQLQTIAQLSSYNWRMLFRLPTLFMIANFTVLLATLPRHAAKVAAAGGAADALTGYTLGPIPYPGLWMLVAASTGSVIVHVVISAKCAGLRRPDMVPLAGVLFMWAAFVASPAGAVLLGAAIHVVQIFANIRLISERRQKK
;
A
#
# COMPACT_ATOMS: atom_id res chain seq x y z
N MET A 1 -28.33 -16.78 -71.20
CA MET A 1 -29.55 -16.54 -70.41
C MET A 1 -29.39 -15.23 -69.66
N HIS A 2 -30.26 -14.28 -70.03
CA HIS A 2 -30.65 -12.99 -69.43
C HIS A 2 -30.00 -12.43 -68.13
N VAL A 3 -29.57 -11.13 -68.25
CA VAL A 3 -30.02 -9.92 -67.48
C VAL A 3 -29.57 -9.81 -66.00
N ASN A 4 -29.16 -8.69 -65.38
CA ASN A 4 -28.82 -7.29 -65.75
C ASN A 4 -28.12 -6.61 -64.53
N HIS A 5 -27.35 -5.55 -64.81
CA HIS A 5 -27.15 -4.27 -64.08
C HIS A 5 -26.85 -4.19 -62.56
N GLN A 6 -25.77 -3.50 -62.14
CA GLN A 6 -25.68 -2.07 -61.72
C GLN A 6 -26.64 -1.74 -60.56
N LYS A 7 -26.31 -1.12 -59.42
CA LYS A 7 -25.32 -0.14 -58.87
C LYS A 7 -25.34 -0.41 -57.34
N GLU A 8 -24.39 -0.06 -56.48
CA GLU A 8 -23.89 1.29 -56.22
C GLU A 8 -22.74 1.23 -55.18
N GLU A 9 -21.91 2.25 -55.28
CA GLU A 9 -20.67 2.55 -54.57
C GLU A 9 -20.95 3.19 -53.19
N LYS A 10 -20.11 2.88 -52.18
CA LYS A 10 -19.64 3.73 -51.04
C LYS A 10 -19.81 3.14 -49.63
N ALA A 11 -18.67 3.21 -48.92
CA ALA A 11 -18.49 3.32 -47.46
C ALA A 11 -18.62 2.06 -46.59
N GLN A 12 -17.48 1.38 -46.34
CA GLN A 12 -16.82 1.29 -45.02
C GLN A 12 -15.73 0.21 -45.08
N ILE A 13 -14.56 0.62 -45.55
CA ILE A 13 -13.29 -0.07 -45.27
C ILE A 13 -12.63 0.69 -44.11
N VAL A 14 -11.89 -0.04 -43.28
CA VAL A 14 -11.15 0.34 -42.05
C VAL A 14 -11.90 0.04 -40.75
N ASN A 15 -11.81 -1.23 -40.34
CA ASN A 15 -11.77 -1.65 -38.93
C ASN A 15 -10.99 -2.97 -38.83
N GLY A 16 -9.67 -2.84 -38.93
CA GLY A 16 -8.69 -3.91 -38.76
C GLY A 16 -7.30 -3.29 -38.76
N PHE A 17 -6.49 -3.63 -37.75
CA PHE A 17 -5.17 -3.09 -37.39
C PHE A 17 -5.15 -1.91 -36.40
N ILE A 18 -5.24 -2.23 -35.09
CA ILE A 18 -4.47 -1.54 -34.05
C ILE A 18 -3.89 -2.61 -33.11
N LEU A 19 -2.73 -3.15 -33.49
CA LEU A 19 -1.78 -3.84 -32.64
C LEU A 19 -0.42 -3.34 -33.13
N LEU A 20 0.26 -2.54 -32.29
CA LEU A 20 1.66 -2.08 -32.31
C LEU A 20 1.78 -0.55 -32.13
N GLY A 21 2.38 -0.16 -31.01
CA GLY A 21 2.99 1.15 -30.82
C GLY A 21 2.34 2.02 -29.75
N CYS A 22 2.79 1.89 -28.50
CA CYS A 22 2.82 3.00 -27.52
C CYS A 22 3.87 2.69 -26.42
N SER A 23 5.08 2.38 -26.87
CA SER A 23 6.31 2.84 -26.19
C SER A 23 6.79 4.05 -26.99
N TYR A 24 7.18 5.13 -26.32
CA TYR A 24 7.36 6.51 -26.82
C TYR A 24 6.10 7.38 -26.83
N TYR A 25 5.85 8.14 -25.76
CA TYR A 25 5.42 9.55 -25.80
C TYR A 25 5.17 10.09 -24.37
N VAL A 26 6.23 10.33 -23.58
CA VAL A 26 6.21 11.35 -22.51
C VAL A 26 7.62 11.97 -22.42
N TYR A 27 8.03 12.68 -23.46
CA TYR A 27 9.11 13.67 -23.40
C TYR A 27 8.75 14.81 -24.35
N VAL A 28 8.57 16.02 -23.80
CA VAL A 28 8.52 17.33 -24.45
C VAL A 28 7.26 17.69 -25.27
N HIS A 29 6.33 18.42 -24.63
CA HIS A 29 5.89 19.75 -25.09
C HIS A 29 4.98 20.43 -24.03
N LEU A 30 5.59 21.14 -23.08
CA LEU A 30 4.91 22.15 -22.25
C LEU A 30 5.75 23.44 -22.24
N SER A 31 6.00 23.95 -23.43
CA SER A 31 6.71 25.22 -23.65
C SER A 31 5.97 26.05 -24.70
N SER A 32 4.71 26.39 -24.45
CA SER A 32 3.99 27.53 -25.07
C SER A 32 2.52 27.51 -24.64
N LEU A 33 2.18 28.15 -23.52
CA LEU A 33 0.83 28.65 -23.28
C LEU A 33 0.92 29.88 -22.38
N SER A 34 1.23 31.00 -23.03
CA SER A 34 1.00 32.34 -22.53
C SER A 34 -0.51 32.62 -22.56
N PHE A 35 -1.17 32.56 -21.41
CA PHE A 35 -2.53 33.08 -21.27
C PHE A 35 -2.48 34.56 -20.91
N LYS A 36 -2.92 35.42 -21.84
CA LYS A 36 -3.32 36.80 -21.57
C LYS A 36 -4.63 36.77 -20.77
N LEU A 37 -4.65 37.53 -19.68
CA LEU A 37 -5.85 37.85 -18.89
C LEU A 37 -6.50 39.11 -19.46
N GLU A 38 -7.78 39.03 -19.82
CA GLU A 38 -8.71 40.16 -19.92
C GLU A 38 -10.11 39.74 -19.41
N PRO A 39 -10.96 40.68 -18.96
CA PRO A 39 -11.74 40.49 -17.73
C PRO A 39 -13.17 39.96 -17.93
N LEU A 40 -13.65 39.35 -16.84
CA LEU A 40 -15.02 38.94 -16.55
C LEU A 40 -16.09 40.00 -16.88
N GLU A 41 -17.03 39.66 -17.76
CA GLU A 41 -18.45 40.01 -17.63
C GLU A 41 -19.30 39.14 -18.58
N GLN A 42 -20.48 38.72 -18.11
CA GLN A 42 -21.51 37.92 -18.78
C GLN A 42 -21.28 36.40 -18.93
N LEU A 43 -21.77 35.62 -17.96
CA LEU A 43 -22.93 34.74 -18.19
C LEU A 43 -23.37 34.09 -16.88
N HIS A 44 -24.49 34.59 -16.36
CA HIS A 44 -25.23 34.06 -15.22
C HIS A 44 -26.38 33.22 -15.78
N ARG A 45 -26.27 31.88 -15.67
CA ARG A 45 -27.35 30.87 -15.54
C ARG A 45 -26.94 29.57 -16.23
N GLU A 46 -26.50 28.61 -15.43
CA GLU A 46 -27.09 27.26 -15.36
C GLU A 46 -26.53 26.54 -14.11
N ARG A 47 -27.39 26.37 -13.11
CA ARG A 47 -27.17 25.57 -11.90
C ARG A 47 -27.26 24.10 -12.28
N GLU A 48 -26.18 23.32 -12.13
CA GLU A 48 -26.17 21.92 -11.64
C GLU A 48 -24.84 21.12 -11.78
N LYS A 49 -23.68 21.73 -12.07
CA LYS A 49 -22.42 20.96 -12.25
C LYS A 49 -21.18 21.45 -11.48
N ASP A 50 -21.37 21.98 -10.27
CA ASP A 50 -20.27 22.62 -9.51
C ASP A 50 -19.82 21.91 -8.23
N TRP A 51 -20.11 20.63 -8.01
CA TRP A 51 -19.52 19.93 -6.86
C TRP A 51 -18.02 19.70 -7.05
N ILE A 52 -17.57 19.28 -8.24
CA ILE A 52 -16.15 18.99 -8.51
C ILE A 52 -15.31 20.28 -8.52
N LEU A 53 -15.85 21.40 -9.01
CA LEU A 53 -15.16 22.69 -8.99
C LEU A 53 -15.16 23.33 -7.58
N PHE A 54 -16.21 23.12 -6.79
CA PHE A 54 -16.23 23.47 -5.36
C PHE A 54 -15.20 22.65 -4.56
N PHE A 55 -15.05 21.35 -4.85
CA PHE A 55 -14.00 20.50 -4.29
C PHE A 55 -12.59 20.96 -4.70
N PHE A 56 -12.41 21.41 -5.95
CA PHE A 56 -11.13 21.94 -6.43
C PHE A 56 -10.77 23.29 -5.79
N LEU A 57 -11.76 24.16 -5.54
CA LEU A 57 -11.56 25.47 -4.93
C LEU A 57 -11.33 25.41 -3.40
N LEU A 58 -11.85 24.39 -2.71
CA LEU A 58 -11.53 24.11 -1.31
C LEU A 58 -10.08 23.60 -1.12
N PHE A 59 -9.53 22.88 -2.10
CA PHE A 59 -8.15 22.35 -2.05
C PHE A 59 -7.09 23.30 -2.60
N THR A 60 -7.45 24.29 -3.42
CA THR A 60 -6.47 25.17 -4.11
C THR A 60 -6.27 26.54 -3.48
N ARG A 61 -7.03 26.92 -2.45
CA ARG A 61 -6.84 28.21 -1.76
C ARG A 61 -5.90 28.09 -0.56
N THR A 62 -4.65 27.73 -0.82
CA THR A 62 -3.55 27.96 0.13
C THR A 62 -3.20 29.45 0.15
N GLN A 63 -3.81 30.21 1.05
CA GLN A 63 -3.27 31.50 1.49
C GLN A 63 -2.50 31.25 2.80
N PRO A 64 -1.16 31.30 2.82
CA PRO A 64 -0.37 31.06 4.01
C PRO A 64 -0.24 32.34 4.82
N HIS A 65 -1.35 32.91 5.29
CA HIS A 65 -1.32 34.04 6.19
C HIS A 65 -2.36 33.84 7.29
N LEU A 66 -1.87 33.73 8.53
CA LEU A 66 -2.56 33.63 9.84
C LEU A 66 -2.43 32.24 10.48
N VAL A 67 -1.36 32.03 11.28
CA VAL A 67 -1.34 32.22 12.74
C VAL A 67 0.11 32.00 13.19
N GLU A 68 0.95 33.02 13.07
CA GLU A 68 2.05 33.20 14.03
C GLU A 68 1.49 34.02 15.19
N ARG A 69 0.82 33.35 16.14
CA ARG A 69 0.72 33.87 17.50
C ARG A 69 1.76 33.17 18.33
N THR A 70 2.81 33.93 18.60
CA THR A 70 3.78 33.77 19.68
C THR A 70 3.05 33.48 20.99
N THR A 71 2.89 32.20 21.29
CA THR A 71 2.68 31.71 22.64
C THR A 71 3.82 30.73 22.90
N PRO A 72 4.52 30.83 24.04
CA PRO A 72 5.42 29.77 24.46
C PRO A 72 4.52 28.58 24.77
N MET A 73 4.30 27.72 23.78
CA MET A 73 3.36 26.62 23.92
C MET A 73 4.01 25.57 24.81
N GLY A 74 3.50 25.48 26.04
CA GLY A 74 3.69 24.31 26.87
C GLY A 74 3.33 23.04 26.10
N ASP A 75 4.02 21.97 26.48
CA ASP A 75 3.92 20.60 25.97
C ASP A 75 2.48 20.16 25.67
N SER A 76 1.97 20.46 24.48
CA SER A 76 0.69 19.89 24.05
C SER A 76 0.89 18.41 23.80
N ILE A 77 0.08 17.58 24.45
CA ILE A 77 0.10 16.13 24.24
C ILE A 77 -0.42 15.75 22.84
N LEU A 78 -1.24 16.60 22.23
CA LEU A 78 -1.91 16.31 20.94
C LEU A 78 -1.06 16.71 19.71
N TYR A 79 -0.22 17.73 19.83
CA TYR A 79 0.58 18.24 18.71
C TYR A 79 2.03 17.77 18.79
N SER A 80 2.55 17.29 17.66
CA SER A 80 3.96 16.93 17.52
C SER A 80 4.83 18.19 17.41
N PRO A 81 5.78 18.42 18.34
CA PRO A 81 6.80 19.45 18.16
C PRO A 81 7.83 19.00 17.12
N ALA A 82 8.37 19.92 16.33
CA ALA A 82 9.52 19.60 15.48
C ALA A 82 10.77 19.32 16.33
N ALA A 83 11.62 18.41 15.89
CA ALA A 83 12.92 18.17 16.52
C ALA A 83 13.76 19.46 16.58
N PRO A 84 14.52 19.69 17.67
CA PRO A 84 15.47 20.79 17.76
C PRO A 84 16.49 20.74 16.62
N ALA A 85 16.88 21.91 16.10
CA ALA A 85 17.74 22.01 14.91
C ALA A 85 19.17 21.46 15.13
N ASP A 86 19.63 21.42 16.37
CA ASP A 86 20.93 20.91 16.82
C ASP A 86 20.93 19.41 17.09
N LYS A 87 19.76 18.75 17.10
CA LYS A 87 19.66 17.33 17.41
C LYS A 87 20.14 16.48 16.21
N PRO A 88 21.14 15.61 16.38
CA PRO A 88 21.65 14.79 15.29
C PRO A 88 20.61 13.78 14.82
N HIS A 89 20.63 13.48 13.51
CA HIS A 89 19.79 12.43 12.95
C HIS A 89 20.35 11.05 13.32
N VAL A 90 19.50 10.20 13.89
CA VAL A 90 19.79 8.79 14.19
C VAL A 90 18.94 7.94 13.25
N GLY A 91 19.61 7.29 12.30
CA GLY A 91 18.97 6.36 11.37
C GLY A 91 18.58 5.04 12.02
N PRO A 92 17.79 4.20 11.32
CA PRO A 92 17.37 2.91 11.82
C PRO A 92 18.58 1.99 11.96
N THR A 93 18.59 1.19 13.02
CA THR A 93 19.58 0.11 13.16
C THR A 93 19.21 -0.99 12.16
N PRO A 94 20.11 -1.38 11.22
CA PRO A 94 19.80 -2.38 10.22
C PRO A 94 19.59 -3.76 10.88
N SER A 95 18.90 -4.68 10.20
CA SER A 95 18.89 -6.08 10.59
C SER A 95 20.25 -6.74 10.32
N TYR A 96 20.47 -7.95 10.84
CA TYR A 96 21.67 -8.72 10.50
C TYR A 96 21.74 -9.05 9.01
N LEU A 97 20.63 -9.40 8.37
CA LEU A 97 20.61 -9.73 6.95
C LEU A 97 20.88 -8.46 6.11
N ALA A 98 20.26 -7.33 6.47
CA ALA A 98 20.49 -6.06 5.80
C ALA A 98 21.96 -5.62 5.91
N GLU A 99 22.51 -5.61 7.13
CA GLU A 99 23.88 -5.13 7.39
C GLU A 99 24.95 -5.95 6.68
N TYR A 100 24.87 -7.28 6.75
CA TYR A 100 25.95 -8.16 6.29
C TYR A 100 25.76 -8.72 4.88
N VAL A 101 24.53 -8.73 4.34
CA VAL A 101 24.25 -9.33 3.02
C VAL A 101 23.66 -8.31 2.06
N LEU A 102 22.56 -7.65 2.43
CA LEU A 102 21.82 -6.82 1.47
C LEU A 102 22.53 -5.50 1.17
N PHE A 103 23.08 -4.84 2.19
CA PHE A 103 23.77 -3.56 1.99
C PHE A 103 25.00 -3.69 1.09
N PRO A 104 25.90 -4.67 1.27
CA PRO A 104 26.97 -4.93 0.30
C PRO A 104 26.44 -5.19 -1.12
N PHE A 105 25.35 -5.95 -1.24
CA PHE A 105 24.71 -6.20 -2.54
C PHE A 105 24.18 -4.91 -3.19
N TYR A 106 23.47 -4.05 -2.45
CA TYR A 106 22.93 -2.80 -2.98
C TYR A 106 24.03 -1.77 -3.29
N ASP A 107 25.09 -1.72 -2.49
CA ASP A 107 26.25 -0.86 -2.74
C ASP A 107 27.02 -1.30 -3.99
N TRP A 108 27.04 -2.60 -4.28
CA TRP A 108 27.53 -3.12 -5.56
C TRP A 108 26.56 -2.82 -6.71
N PHE A 109 25.26 -3.08 -6.53
CA PHE A 109 24.24 -2.93 -7.57
C PHE A 109 24.12 -1.47 -8.03
N VAL A 110 24.24 -0.50 -7.12
CA VAL A 110 24.10 0.91 -7.44
C VAL A 110 25.12 1.39 -8.48
N LEU A 111 26.25 0.69 -8.65
CA LEU A 111 27.28 1.02 -9.63
C LEU A 111 26.81 0.81 -11.07
N PHE A 112 25.81 -0.06 -11.29
CA PHE A 112 25.28 -0.35 -12.63
C PHE A 112 24.25 0.68 -13.11
N TYR A 113 23.71 1.53 -12.23
CA TYR A 113 22.80 2.60 -12.66
C TYR A 113 23.52 3.63 -13.53
N PRO A 114 23.01 3.93 -14.74
CA PRO A 114 23.55 4.99 -15.58
C PRO A 114 23.53 6.34 -14.84
N LYS A 115 24.57 7.16 -15.02
CA LYS A 115 24.63 8.50 -14.41
C LYS A 115 23.51 9.45 -14.86
N SER A 116 22.88 9.15 -16.00
CA SER A 116 21.71 9.87 -16.52
C SER A 116 20.45 9.63 -15.70
N TRP A 117 20.40 8.58 -14.88
CA TRP A 117 19.23 8.29 -14.07
C TRP A 117 19.18 9.24 -12.86
N MET A 118 17.95 9.66 -12.54
CA MET A 118 17.65 10.44 -11.35
C MET A 118 17.18 9.50 -10.24
N PRO A 119 17.60 9.69 -8.98
CA PRO A 119 17.14 8.88 -7.85
C PRO A 119 15.62 8.75 -7.80
N ASN A 120 14.90 9.88 -7.90
CA ASN A 120 13.44 9.89 -7.89
C ASN A 120 12.81 9.08 -9.04
N THR A 121 13.51 8.92 -10.18
CA THR A 121 13.05 8.05 -11.27
C THR A 121 13.14 6.58 -10.86
N VAL A 122 14.20 6.19 -10.14
CA VAL A 122 14.33 4.83 -9.58
C VAL A 122 13.20 4.56 -8.58
N THR A 123 12.98 5.48 -7.63
CA THR A 123 11.87 5.41 -6.66
C THR A 123 10.52 5.22 -7.36
N LEU A 124 10.20 6.08 -8.34
CA LEU A 124 8.92 6.01 -9.06
C LEU A 124 8.78 4.75 -9.92
N CYS A 125 9.86 4.24 -10.51
CA CYS A 125 9.83 2.98 -11.24
C CYS A 125 9.58 1.79 -10.30
N GLY A 126 10.24 1.77 -9.14
CA GLY A 126 10.03 0.76 -8.10
C GLY A 126 8.59 0.77 -7.59
N VAL A 127 8.11 1.94 -7.17
CA VAL A 127 6.72 2.15 -6.72
C VAL A 127 5.72 1.72 -7.82
N GLY A 128 5.98 2.09 -9.07
CA GLY A 128 5.17 1.65 -10.21
C GLY A 128 5.11 0.13 -10.38
N ALA A 129 6.24 -0.56 -10.18
CA ALA A 129 6.32 -2.01 -10.27
C ALA A 129 5.49 -2.71 -9.17
N THR A 130 5.63 -2.29 -7.91
CA THR A 130 4.85 -2.88 -6.80
C THR A 130 3.36 -2.54 -6.86
N LEU A 131 2.99 -1.33 -7.31
CA LEU A 131 1.58 -0.98 -7.57
C LEU A 131 0.99 -1.82 -8.69
N LEU A 132 1.74 -2.06 -9.77
CA LEU A 132 1.31 -2.95 -10.85
C LEU A 132 1.14 -4.39 -10.35
N SER A 133 2.09 -4.89 -9.56
CA SER A 133 2.01 -6.22 -8.94
C SER A 133 0.73 -6.36 -8.10
N SER A 134 0.46 -5.37 -7.24
CA SER A 134 -0.73 -5.35 -6.39
C SER A 134 -2.02 -5.25 -7.20
N LEU A 135 -2.05 -4.43 -8.25
CA LEU A 135 -3.23 -4.29 -9.12
C LEU A 135 -3.52 -5.59 -9.87
N LEU A 136 -2.50 -6.27 -10.38
CA LEU A 136 -2.65 -7.56 -11.05
C LEU A 136 -3.24 -8.62 -10.10
N LEU A 137 -2.75 -8.70 -8.86
CA LEU A 137 -3.27 -9.61 -7.85
C LEU A 137 -4.71 -9.26 -7.44
N LEU A 138 -5.01 -7.98 -7.20
CA LEU A 138 -6.37 -7.51 -6.89
C LEU A 138 -7.35 -7.83 -8.03
N CYS A 139 -6.93 -7.64 -9.28
CA CYS A 139 -7.73 -8.00 -10.45
C CYS A 139 -7.85 -9.51 -10.64
N ALA A 140 -6.92 -10.31 -10.13
CA ALA A 140 -6.97 -11.77 -10.21
C ALA A 140 -7.82 -12.41 -9.11
N MET A 141 -8.21 -11.63 -8.10
CA MET A 141 -9.10 -12.07 -7.04
C MET A 141 -10.46 -12.54 -7.63
N PRO A 142 -11.01 -13.68 -7.18
CA PRO A 142 -12.31 -14.15 -7.65
C PRO A 142 -13.43 -13.23 -7.15
N SER A 143 -14.54 -13.15 -7.90
CA SER A 143 -15.65 -12.23 -7.59
C SER A 143 -16.42 -12.60 -6.32
N ASP A 144 -16.33 -13.86 -5.88
CA ASP A 144 -16.90 -14.40 -4.64
C ASP A 144 -15.98 -14.21 -3.41
N ALA A 145 -14.88 -13.46 -3.56
CA ALA A 145 -13.95 -13.19 -2.48
C ALA A 145 -14.64 -12.49 -1.30
N ALA A 146 -14.48 -13.05 -0.11
CA ALA A 146 -15.07 -12.54 1.11
C ALA A 146 -14.10 -12.60 2.29
N PHE A 147 -14.36 -11.77 3.31
CA PHE A 147 -13.73 -11.92 4.61
C PHE A 147 -14.31 -13.13 5.34
N THR A 148 -13.45 -14.04 5.79
CA THR A 148 -13.85 -15.27 6.50
C THR A 148 -13.08 -15.37 7.82
N PRO A 149 -13.73 -15.16 8.98
CA PRO A 149 -15.15 -14.84 9.13
C PRO A 149 -15.39 -13.38 8.72
N GLY A 150 -16.64 -12.97 8.47
CA GLY A 150 -16.98 -11.59 8.13
C GLY A 150 -16.82 -10.59 9.28
N ARG A 151 -15.86 -10.76 10.18
CA ARG A 151 -15.56 -9.90 11.33
C ARG A 151 -14.06 -9.85 11.59
N PRO A 152 -13.54 -8.76 12.19
CA PRO A 152 -12.14 -8.70 12.62
C PRO A 152 -11.77 -9.88 13.52
N LEU A 153 -10.56 -10.44 13.32
CA LEU A 153 -10.11 -11.59 14.08
C LEU A 153 -8.67 -11.40 14.58
N LEU A 154 -8.53 -11.22 15.90
CA LEU A 154 -7.23 -11.06 16.55
C LEU A 154 -6.51 -12.40 16.78
N LEU A 155 -7.27 -13.45 17.11
CA LEU A 155 -6.72 -14.78 17.28
C LEU A 155 -6.53 -15.45 15.91
N PRO A 156 -5.54 -16.33 15.74
CA PRO A 156 -5.43 -17.14 14.53
C PRO A 156 -6.75 -17.85 14.19
N TRP A 157 -7.12 -17.86 12.91
CA TRP A 157 -8.32 -18.49 12.38
C TRP A 157 -8.51 -19.93 12.88
N SER A 158 -7.45 -20.74 12.83
CA SER A 158 -7.46 -22.15 13.22
C SER A 158 -7.74 -22.38 14.71
N TRP A 159 -7.63 -21.36 15.55
CA TRP A 159 -8.06 -21.43 16.95
C TRP A 159 -9.54 -21.15 17.15
N VAL A 160 -10.15 -20.38 16.25
CA VAL A 160 -11.53 -19.94 16.37
C VAL A 160 -12.49 -20.90 15.65
N GLU A 161 -12.15 -21.33 14.44
CA GLU A 161 -12.96 -22.27 13.65
C GLU A 161 -12.13 -23.51 13.24
N PRO A 162 -11.96 -24.47 14.15
CA PRO A 162 -11.18 -25.68 13.90
C PRO A 162 -11.98 -26.66 13.03
N GLY A 163 -11.91 -26.51 11.71
CA GLY A 163 -12.60 -27.43 10.80
C GLY A 163 -12.18 -27.29 9.35
N ASP A 164 -12.25 -26.08 8.81
CA ASP A 164 -12.01 -25.82 7.40
C ASP A 164 -11.03 -24.65 7.23
N ALA A 165 -9.81 -24.94 6.78
CA ALA A 165 -8.94 -23.90 6.26
C ALA A 165 -9.59 -23.37 4.98
N VAL A 166 -10.38 -22.30 5.09
CA VAL A 166 -10.97 -21.66 3.91
C VAL A 166 -9.83 -20.99 3.15
N PRO A 167 -9.53 -21.44 1.91
CA PRO A 167 -8.45 -20.85 1.15
C PRO A 167 -8.78 -19.39 0.90
N THR A 168 -7.81 -18.51 1.16
CA THR A 168 -7.90 -17.10 0.83
C THR A 168 -8.25 -16.89 -0.64
N PRO A 169 -8.81 -15.72 -1.00
CA PRO A 169 -9.16 -15.45 -2.39
C PRO A 169 -7.98 -15.53 -3.37
N LEU A 170 -6.75 -15.29 -2.91
CA LEU A 170 -5.53 -15.38 -3.74
C LEU A 170 -4.79 -16.71 -3.58
N TYR A 171 -5.46 -17.75 -3.12
CA TYR A 171 -4.92 -19.10 -3.16
C TYR A 171 -4.81 -19.59 -4.62
N PRO A 172 -3.76 -20.34 -5.02
CA PRO A 172 -3.48 -20.65 -6.43
C PRO A 172 -4.62 -21.31 -7.20
N THR A 173 -5.46 -22.12 -6.53
CA THR A 173 -6.59 -22.80 -7.17
C THR A 173 -7.83 -21.92 -7.34
N ARG A 174 -7.84 -20.72 -6.74
CA ARG A 174 -8.98 -19.79 -6.76
C ARG A 174 -8.76 -18.56 -7.64
N ILE A 175 -7.52 -18.22 -7.94
CA ILE A 175 -7.22 -17.02 -8.74
C ILE A 175 -7.70 -17.17 -10.17
N VAL A 176 -8.12 -16.05 -10.74
CA VAL A 176 -8.48 -15.94 -12.16
C VAL A 176 -7.52 -14.94 -12.78
N PRO A 177 -6.45 -15.37 -13.47
CA PRO A 177 -5.48 -14.44 -14.05
C PRO A 177 -6.15 -13.45 -15.01
N ARG A 178 -5.99 -12.15 -14.74
CA ARG A 178 -6.56 -11.08 -15.58
C ARG A 178 -5.47 -10.10 -16.02
N PRO A 179 -5.45 -9.68 -17.31
CA PRO A 179 -6.40 -10.08 -18.35
C PRO A 179 -6.07 -11.48 -18.93
N ALA A 180 -7.11 -12.29 -19.19
CA ALA A 180 -6.94 -13.68 -19.66
C ALA A 180 -6.20 -13.78 -21.00
N TRP A 181 -6.35 -12.79 -21.89
CA TRP A 181 -5.63 -12.76 -23.16
C TRP A 181 -4.11 -12.68 -22.97
N LEU A 182 -3.63 -12.06 -21.88
CA LEU A 182 -2.21 -11.94 -21.58
C LEU A 182 -1.71 -13.24 -20.96
N PHE A 183 -2.29 -13.66 -19.84
CA PHE A 183 -1.76 -14.78 -19.06
C PHE A 183 -2.08 -16.15 -19.67
N ASP A 184 -3.33 -16.39 -20.07
CA ASP A 184 -3.76 -17.70 -20.53
C ASP A 184 -3.52 -17.86 -22.04
N GLU A 185 -3.85 -16.85 -22.84
CA GLU A 185 -3.75 -16.96 -24.31
C GLU A 185 -2.34 -16.66 -24.83
N LEU A 186 -1.77 -15.49 -24.53
CA LEU A 186 -0.46 -15.10 -25.05
C LEU A 186 0.69 -15.84 -24.33
N LEU A 187 0.82 -15.67 -23.01
CA LEU A 187 1.97 -16.16 -22.28
C LEU A 187 1.92 -17.69 -22.10
N SER A 188 0.81 -18.23 -21.60
CA SER A 188 0.67 -19.67 -21.36
C SER A 188 0.59 -20.46 -22.68
N LYS A 189 -0.45 -20.25 -23.50
CA LYS A 189 -0.66 -21.08 -24.70
C LYS A 189 0.31 -20.77 -25.85
N ARG A 190 0.47 -19.49 -26.25
CA ARG A 190 1.26 -19.15 -27.45
C ARG A 190 2.77 -19.18 -27.22
N LEU A 191 3.26 -18.62 -26.12
CA LEU A 191 4.70 -18.56 -25.85
C LEU A 191 5.22 -19.80 -25.13
N CYS A 192 4.46 -20.36 -24.18
CA CYS A 192 4.89 -21.53 -23.40
C CYS A 192 4.27 -22.86 -23.88
N GLY A 193 3.52 -22.88 -24.99
CA GLY A 193 2.89 -24.10 -25.51
C GLY A 193 1.89 -24.76 -24.56
N GLY A 194 1.35 -24.02 -23.58
CA GLY A 194 0.47 -24.54 -22.54
C GLY A 194 1.18 -25.30 -21.41
N LEU A 195 2.52 -25.35 -21.39
CA LEU A 195 3.29 -26.07 -20.36
C LEU A 195 3.27 -25.37 -18.99
N VAL A 196 3.05 -24.05 -18.98
CA VAL A 196 3.06 -23.20 -17.77
C VAL A 196 1.69 -22.58 -17.60
N SER A 197 1.08 -22.70 -16.42
CA SER A 197 -0.25 -22.13 -16.16
C SER A 197 -0.21 -20.59 -16.09
N GLY A 198 -1.30 -19.94 -16.47
CA GLY A 198 -1.44 -18.49 -16.35
C GLY A 198 -1.29 -17.99 -14.90
N ALA A 199 -1.72 -18.80 -13.93
CA ALA A 199 -1.53 -18.55 -12.49
C ALA A 199 -0.05 -18.46 -12.11
N LEU A 200 0.77 -19.44 -12.51
CA LEU A 200 2.20 -19.44 -12.22
C LEU A 200 2.92 -18.24 -12.90
N LEU A 201 2.51 -17.89 -14.12
CA LEU A 201 3.04 -16.74 -14.83
C LEU A 201 2.67 -15.42 -14.15
N LEU A 202 1.43 -15.27 -13.67
CA LEU A 202 0.98 -14.12 -12.89
C LEU A 202 1.82 -13.95 -11.63
N TYR A 203 1.93 -15.00 -10.81
CA TYR A 203 2.74 -14.94 -9.59
C TYR A 203 4.22 -14.65 -9.88
N SER A 204 4.77 -15.25 -10.94
CA SER A 204 6.17 -15.00 -11.31
C SER A 204 6.40 -13.54 -11.72
N LEU A 205 5.48 -12.96 -12.50
CA LEU A 205 5.54 -11.54 -12.85
C LEU A 205 5.43 -10.65 -11.60
N CYS A 206 4.45 -10.90 -10.72
CA CYS A 206 4.28 -10.17 -9.46
C CYS A 206 5.52 -10.26 -8.56
N GLY A 207 6.14 -11.45 -8.48
CA GLY A 207 7.37 -11.66 -7.71
C GLY A 207 8.55 -10.86 -8.28
N VAL A 208 8.75 -10.86 -9.59
CA VAL A 208 9.80 -10.05 -10.25
C VAL A 208 9.55 -8.55 -10.05
N LEU A 209 8.31 -8.09 -10.16
CA LEU A 209 7.94 -6.70 -9.93
C LEU A 209 8.21 -6.26 -8.50
N ASN A 210 7.86 -7.08 -7.50
CA ASN A 210 8.12 -6.79 -6.09
C ASN A 210 9.62 -6.83 -5.75
N LEU A 211 10.39 -7.77 -6.31
CA LEU A 211 11.85 -7.79 -6.15
C LEU A 211 12.50 -6.59 -6.84
N SER A 212 11.98 -6.14 -7.98
CA SER A 212 12.44 -4.93 -8.66
C SER A 212 12.18 -3.68 -7.80
N TYR A 213 11.02 -3.60 -7.14
CA TYR A 213 10.73 -2.57 -6.14
C TYR A 213 11.73 -2.62 -4.98
N CYS A 214 11.96 -3.80 -4.40
CA CYS A 214 12.91 -4.00 -3.30
C CYS A 214 14.30 -3.45 -3.64
N VAL A 215 14.81 -3.76 -4.85
CA VAL A 215 16.09 -3.23 -5.31
C VAL A 215 16.04 -1.72 -5.53
N ALA A 216 14.98 -1.20 -6.17
CA ALA A 216 14.87 0.22 -6.50
C ALA A 216 14.83 1.11 -5.24
N ASP A 217 13.97 0.77 -4.30
CA ASP A 217 13.82 1.40 -2.98
C ASP A 217 15.14 1.42 -2.21
N ASN A 218 15.80 0.27 -2.11
CA ASN A 218 17.07 0.20 -1.38
C ASN A 218 18.22 0.91 -2.11
N THR A 219 18.12 1.24 -3.39
CA THR A 219 19.24 1.81 -4.15
C THR A 219 19.07 3.28 -4.50
N ASP A 220 17.88 3.87 -4.34
CA ASP A 220 17.63 5.26 -4.73
C ASP A 220 18.44 6.27 -3.89
N GLY A 221 18.49 6.10 -2.56
CA GLY A 221 19.26 6.94 -1.65
C GLY A 221 20.75 6.71 -1.80
N ARG A 222 21.17 5.47 -2.12
CA ARG A 222 22.55 5.13 -2.45
C ARG A 222 22.98 5.84 -3.74
N LEU A 223 22.13 5.81 -4.76
CA LEU A 223 22.34 6.50 -6.02
C LEU A 223 22.40 8.02 -5.81
N ALA A 224 21.52 8.55 -4.98
CA ALA A 224 21.51 9.96 -4.61
C ALA A 224 22.81 10.39 -3.92
N ARG A 225 23.37 9.58 -3.02
CA ARG A 225 24.66 9.84 -2.37
C ARG A 225 25.83 9.71 -3.34
N ARG A 226 25.87 8.65 -4.15
CA ARG A 226 26.89 8.42 -5.18
C ARG A 226 27.00 9.60 -6.14
N ASP A 227 25.86 10.11 -6.61
CA ASP A 227 25.79 11.18 -7.61
C ASP A 227 25.68 12.59 -7.02
N ARG A 228 25.67 12.73 -5.68
CA ARG A 228 25.42 14.00 -4.96
C ARG A 228 24.11 14.69 -5.36
N LYS A 229 23.06 13.90 -5.59
CA LYS A 229 21.69 14.30 -5.98
C LYS A 229 20.67 14.15 -4.85
N THR A 230 21.10 14.14 -3.58
CA THR A 230 20.20 14.05 -2.41
C THR A 230 19.24 15.23 -2.33
N SER A 231 17.96 15.00 -2.06
CA SER A 231 16.97 16.05 -1.95
C SER A 231 15.86 15.70 -0.96
N LEU A 232 15.26 16.73 -0.34
CA LEU A 232 14.11 16.58 0.57
C LEU A 232 12.86 16.07 -0.15
N ILE A 233 12.74 16.34 -1.44
CA ILE A 233 11.66 15.77 -2.27
C ILE A 233 11.92 14.27 -2.48
N GLY A 234 13.18 13.87 -2.71
CA GLY A 234 13.56 12.47 -2.77
C GLY A 234 13.24 11.73 -1.48
N GLU A 235 13.67 12.27 -0.32
CA GLU A 235 13.34 11.71 1.00
C GLU A 235 11.82 11.64 1.25
N TYR A 236 11.06 12.65 0.81
CA TYR A 236 9.60 12.63 0.92
C TYR A 236 8.96 11.56 0.03
N LEU A 237 9.44 11.39 -1.20
CA LEU A 237 8.89 10.42 -2.15
C LEU A 237 9.19 8.98 -1.75
N ASP A 238 10.42 8.72 -1.30
CA ASP A 238 10.88 7.44 -0.75
C ASP A 238 9.96 7.01 0.41
N HIS A 239 10.09 7.69 1.55
CA HIS A 239 9.29 7.37 2.74
C HIS A 239 7.77 7.51 2.54
N GLY A 240 7.31 8.49 1.75
CA GLY A 240 5.89 8.71 1.52
C GLY A 240 5.25 7.60 0.71
N LEU A 241 5.80 7.30 -0.47
CA LEU A 241 5.22 6.29 -1.36
C LEU A 241 5.39 4.87 -0.81
N ASP A 242 6.38 4.62 0.02
CA ASP A 242 6.53 3.34 0.73
C ASP A 242 5.37 3.06 1.68
N CYS A 243 4.73 4.09 2.23
CA CYS A 243 3.61 3.90 3.15
C CYS A 243 2.43 3.21 2.44
N VAL A 244 2.01 3.70 1.27
CA VAL A 244 0.90 3.08 0.53
C VAL A 244 1.29 1.72 -0.03
N THR A 245 2.49 1.59 -0.58
CA THR A 245 2.93 0.36 -1.25
C THR A 245 3.22 -0.74 -0.25
N SER A 246 3.84 -0.45 0.90
CA SER A 246 4.08 -1.44 1.95
C SER A 246 2.79 -1.94 2.58
N LEU A 247 1.84 -1.04 2.89
CA LEU A 247 0.55 -1.45 3.45
C LEU A 247 -0.23 -2.35 2.46
N LEU A 248 -0.21 -2.00 1.17
CA LEU A 248 -0.87 -2.81 0.14
C LEU A 248 -0.15 -4.15 -0.09
N SER A 249 1.19 -4.14 -0.12
CA SER A 249 2.02 -5.33 -0.32
C SER A 249 1.84 -6.34 0.81
N VAL A 250 1.70 -5.89 2.07
CA VAL A 250 1.39 -6.79 3.19
C VAL A 250 0.01 -7.41 3.03
N CYS A 251 -1.00 -6.64 2.60
CA CYS A 251 -2.32 -7.21 2.32
C CYS A 251 -2.22 -8.32 1.27
N MET A 252 -1.49 -8.06 0.18
CA MET A 252 -1.26 -9.06 -0.88
C MET A 252 -0.48 -10.27 -0.37
N LEU A 253 0.57 -10.07 0.41
CA LEU A 253 1.37 -11.15 1.00
C LEU A 253 0.51 -12.12 1.80
N TYR A 254 -0.29 -11.61 2.73
CA TYR A 254 -1.17 -12.45 3.56
C TYR A 254 -2.21 -13.19 2.71
N ALA A 255 -2.81 -12.50 1.74
CA ALA A 255 -3.79 -13.09 0.85
C ALA A 255 -3.17 -14.19 -0.03
N VAL A 256 -1.95 -14.01 -0.54
CA VAL A 256 -1.21 -14.98 -1.37
C VAL A 256 -0.78 -16.20 -0.55
N LEU A 257 -0.28 -16.00 0.66
CA LEU A 257 0.21 -17.08 1.52
C LEU A 257 -0.89 -17.91 2.20
N GLY A 258 -2.15 -17.50 2.07
CA GLY A 258 -3.28 -18.27 2.61
C GLY A 258 -3.71 -17.88 4.03
N CYS A 259 -3.32 -16.71 4.54
CA CYS A 259 -3.82 -16.21 5.82
C CYS A 259 -5.22 -15.62 5.68
N SER A 260 -6.15 -15.97 6.58
CA SER A 260 -7.49 -15.35 6.61
C SER A 260 -7.40 -13.82 6.44
N LEU A 261 -8.27 -13.28 5.57
CA LEU A 261 -8.36 -11.84 5.34
C LEU A 261 -8.74 -11.05 6.60
N SER A 262 -9.37 -11.71 7.57
CA SER A 262 -9.75 -11.09 8.84
C SER A 262 -8.57 -10.99 9.80
N ASN A 263 -7.67 -11.98 9.80
CA ASN A 263 -6.39 -11.88 10.49
C ASN A 263 -5.50 -10.81 9.82
N MET A 264 -5.43 -10.81 8.48
CA MET A 264 -4.71 -9.78 7.72
C MET A 264 -5.18 -8.37 8.10
N ALA A 265 -6.50 -8.12 8.17
CA ALA A 265 -7.06 -6.81 8.51
C ALA A 265 -6.60 -6.28 9.89
N VAL A 266 -6.38 -7.18 10.85
CA VAL A 266 -5.82 -6.81 12.17
C VAL A 266 -4.31 -6.55 12.07
N SER A 267 -3.56 -7.40 11.37
CA SER A 267 -2.12 -7.21 11.20
C SER A 267 -1.76 -5.90 10.49
N ILE A 268 -2.51 -5.55 9.43
CA ILE A 268 -2.28 -4.30 8.72
C ILE A 268 -2.55 -3.07 9.60
N SER A 269 -3.52 -3.16 10.52
CA SER A 269 -3.79 -2.10 11.49
C SER A 269 -2.60 -1.88 12.42
N LEU A 270 -1.97 -2.94 12.90
CA LEU A 270 -0.78 -2.86 13.76
C LEU A 270 0.43 -2.28 13.01
N ILE A 271 0.64 -2.71 11.77
CA ILE A 271 1.72 -2.16 10.91
C ILE A 271 1.53 -0.67 10.71
N ALA A 272 0.32 -0.24 10.36
CA ALA A 272 0.05 1.18 10.12
C ALA A 272 0.28 2.04 11.38
N VAL A 273 -0.03 1.51 12.57
CA VAL A 273 0.29 2.15 13.86
C VAL A 273 1.80 2.25 14.08
N VAL A 274 2.56 1.19 13.81
CA VAL A 274 4.04 1.22 13.90
C VAL A 274 4.60 2.26 12.93
N THR A 275 4.09 2.27 11.69
CA THR A 275 4.49 3.22 10.64
C THR A 275 4.31 4.67 11.09
N ILE A 276 3.12 5.06 11.57
CA ILE A 276 2.88 6.45 11.97
C ILE A 276 3.73 6.85 13.19
N ILE A 277 3.89 5.96 14.18
CA ILE A 277 4.68 6.28 15.38
C ILE A 277 6.16 6.41 15.02
N SER A 278 6.68 5.57 14.12
CA SER A 278 8.07 5.63 13.65
C SER A 278 8.37 6.95 12.94
N HIS A 279 7.50 7.40 12.03
CA HIS A 279 7.67 8.70 11.38
C HIS A 279 7.41 9.88 12.33
N THR A 280 6.53 9.72 13.31
CA THR A 280 6.33 10.72 14.37
C THR A 280 7.59 10.88 15.22
N LEU A 281 8.25 9.78 15.59
CA LEU A 281 9.53 9.82 16.32
C LEU A 281 10.62 10.50 15.49
N ASN A 282 10.67 10.21 14.20
CA ASN A 282 11.63 10.84 13.29
C ASN A 282 11.40 12.36 13.20
N TYR A 283 10.14 12.78 13.15
CA TYR A 283 9.79 14.20 13.12
C TYR A 283 10.06 14.91 14.45
N GLU A 284 9.72 14.30 15.59
CA GLU A 284 9.83 14.92 16.92
C GLU A 284 11.25 14.86 17.49
N GLN A 285 12.03 13.85 17.12
CA GLN A 285 13.29 13.54 17.77
C GLN A 285 14.45 13.29 16.81
N SER A 286 14.24 13.32 15.49
CA SER A 286 15.24 12.94 14.49
C SER A 286 15.77 11.50 14.64
N ILE A 287 15.02 10.64 15.33
CA ILE A 287 15.32 9.21 15.54
C ILE A 287 14.36 8.40 14.68
N PHE A 288 14.87 7.54 13.81
CA PHE A 288 14.06 6.62 13.03
C PHE A 288 14.34 5.18 13.48
N ILE A 289 13.28 4.47 13.88
CA ILE A 289 13.34 3.06 14.25
C ILE A 289 12.31 2.36 13.38
N TRP A 290 12.71 1.25 12.75
CA TRP A 290 11.78 0.44 11.97
C TRP A 290 12.13 -1.04 12.01
N GLY A 291 11.38 -1.79 12.81
CA GLY A 291 11.60 -3.21 13.04
C GLY A 291 12.69 -3.50 14.08
N THR A 292 13.29 -4.69 13.97
CA THR A 292 14.23 -5.26 14.92
C THR A 292 15.51 -5.72 14.22
N ARG A 293 16.52 -6.16 14.98
CA ARG A 293 17.76 -6.74 14.42
C ARG A 293 17.53 -8.03 13.60
N ILE A 294 16.38 -8.68 13.75
CA ILE A 294 16.05 -9.95 13.08
C ILE A 294 15.05 -9.73 11.93
N ALA A 295 14.14 -8.77 12.07
CA ALA A 295 13.10 -8.49 11.09
C ALA A 295 12.90 -6.98 10.95
N SER A 296 13.26 -6.44 9.79
CA SER A 296 13.13 -5.03 9.40
C SER A 296 12.33 -4.90 8.09
N VAL A 297 12.28 -3.69 7.50
CA VAL A 297 11.61 -3.44 6.21
C VAL A 297 12.23 -4.28 5.11
N ASP A 298 13.56 -4.38 5.08
CA ASP A 298 14.28 -5.01 3.98
C ASP A 298 13.90 -6.49 3.83
N GLU A 299 13.81 -7.22 4.95
CA GLU A 299 13.34 -8.61 4.95
C GLU A 299 11.88 -8.71 4.50
N ALA A 300 11.03 -7.76 4.90
CA ALA A 300 9.63 -7.74 4.51
C ALA A 300 9.49 -7.52 3.00
N MET A 301 10.29 -6.66 2.39
CA MET A 301 10.29 -6.40 0.95
C MET A 301 10.77 -7.61 0.14
N LEU A 302 11.83 -8.27 0.59
CA LEU A 302 12.25 -9.55 0.01
C LEU A 302 11.16 -10.60 0.12
N LEU A 303 10.48 -10.67 1.28
CA LEU A 303 9.36 -11.56 1.50
C LEU A 303 8.21 -11.26 0.53
N PHE A 304 7.87 -9.99 0.25
CA PHE A 304 6.86 -9.62 -0.76
C PHE A 304 7.19 -10.16 -2.16
N GLY A 305 8.48 -10.22 -2.50
CA GLY A 305 8.95 -10.82 -3.74
C GLY A 305 8.86 -12.34 -3.70
N PHE A 306 9.68 -12.97 -2.86
CA PHE A 306 9.83 -14.43 -2.84
C PHE A 306 8.55 -15.18 -2.48
N ALA A 307 7.68 -14.58 -1.67
CA ALA A 307 6.41 -15.21 -1.30
C ALA A 307 5.46 -15.43 -2.50
N MET A 308 5.65 -14.74 -3.63
CA MET A 308 4.80 -14.95 -4.80
C MET A 308 4.97 -16.36 -5.39
N TRP A 309 6.15 -16.97 -5.26
CA TRP A 309 6.39 -18.34 -5.73
C TRP A 309 6.00 -19.40 -4.72
N ILE A 310 5.96 -19.07 -3.42
CA ILE A 310 5.71 -20.02 -2.34
C ILE A 310 4.42 -20.84 -2.56
N PRO A 311 3.26 -20.25 -2.90
CA PRO A 311 2.03 -21.02 -3.10
C PRO A 311 2.10 -22.03 -4.25
N ASN A 312 2.97 -21.80 -5.24
CA ASN A 312 3.16 -22.72 -6.36
C ASN A 312 4.06 -23.92 -5.97
N LEU A 313 4.89 -23.75 -4.94
CA LEU A 313 5.81 -24.78 -4.45
C LEU A 313 5.22 -25.59 -3.29
N TRP A 314 4.44 -24.92 -2.44
CA TRP A 314 3.96 -25.51 -1.19
C TRP A 314 2.61 -24.91 -0.76
N PRO A 315 1.62 -25.74 -0.33
CA PRO A 315 0.30 -25.26 0.09
C PRO A 315 0.33 -24.68 1.52
N VAL A 316 1.17 -23.66 1.78
CA VAL A 316 1.49 -23.11 3.11
C VAL A 316 0.25 -22.74 3.93
N GLY A 317 -0.80 -22.24 3.30
CA GLY A 317 -2.06 -21.87 3.96
C GLY A 317 -2.84 -23.03 4.58
N THR A 318 -2.50 -24.28 4.25
CA THR A 318 -3.21 -25.48 4.73
C THR A 318 -2.33 -26.42 5.55
N VAL A 319 -1.00 -26.25 5.46
CA VAL A 319 -0.04 -27.16 6.11
C VAL A 319 0.18 -26.74 7.55
N ARG A 320 0.24 -27.72 8.47
CA ARG A 320 0.51 -27.53 9.90
C ARG A 320 1.88 -28.10 10.26
N VAL A 321 2.47 -27.60 11.34
CA VAL A 321 3.72 -28.13 11.89
C VAL A 321 3.44 -29.51 12.49
N PRO A 322 4.23 -30.56 12.18
CA PRO A 322 4.03 -31.88 12.75
C PRO A 322 4.11 -31.87 14.28
N VAL A 323 3.20 -32.61 14.94
CA VAL A 323 3.12 -32.67 16.41
C VAL A 323 4.45 -33.07 17.04
N ALA A 324 5.15 -34.06 16.47
CA ALA A 324 6.45 -34.50 16.98
C ALA A 324 7.52 -33.38 16.98
N VAL A 325 7.49 -32.49 15.98
CA VAL A 325 8.40 -31.32 15.93
C VAL A 325 8.05 -30.34 17.05
N LEU A 326 6.76 -30.10 17.29
CA LEU A 326 6.30 -29.23 18.38
C LEU A 326 6.63 -29.81 19.76
N GLU A 327 6.41 -31.10 19.97
CA GLU A 327 6.77 -31.79 21.22
C GLU A 327 8.27 -31.68 21.50
N SER A 328 9.11 -31.91 20.49
CA SER A 328 10.56 -31.75 20.61
C SER A 328 10.95 -30.30 20.91
N ALA A 329 10.39 -29.34 20.17
CA ALA A 329 10.71 -27.91 20.32
C ALA A 329 10.28 -27.36 21.69
N LEU A 330 9.22 -27.90 22.28
CA LEU A 330 8.65 -27.48 23.56
C LEU A 330 9.04 -28.38 24.74
N SER A 331 10.00 -29.28 24.55
CA SER A 331 10.47 -30.24 25.57
C SER A 331 11.09 -29.59 26.81
N PHE A 332 11.45 -28.31 26.74
CA PHE A 332 11.93 -27.53 27.87
C PHE A 332 10.82 -27.13 28.87
N LEU A 333 9.54 -27.27 28.48
CA LEU A 333 8.41 -26.95 29.34
C LEU A 333 8.04 -28.12 30.26
N PRO A 334 7.49 -27.86 31.46
CA PRO A 334 6.90 -28.91 32.30
C PRO A 334 5.78 -29.67 31.56
N ALA A 335 5.64 -30.98 31.80
CA ALA A 335 4.77 -31.86 31.02
C ALA A 335 3.32 -31.34 30.83
N ALA A 336 2.69 -30.83 31.89
CA ALA A 336 1.33 -30.27 31.80
C ALA A 336 1.24 -29.00 30.91
N ALA A 337 2.27 -28.15 30.98
CA ALA A 337 2.37 -26.94 30.16
C ALA A 337 2.74 -27.30 28.70
N GLN A 338 3.62 -28.28 28.50
CA GLN A 338 3.99 -28.79 27.18
C GLN A 338 2.77 -29.36 26.46
N GLN A 339 1.97 -30.20 27.11
CA GLN A 339 0.79 -30.80 26.50
C GLN A 339 -0.23 -29.74 26.05
N SER A 340 -0.46 -28.72 26.89
CA SER A 340 -1.34 -27.59 26.56
C SER A 340 -0.78 -26.77 25.40
N ALA A 341 0.52 -26.46 25.44
CA ALA A 341 1.18 -25.68 24.39
C ALA A 341 1.17 -26.41 23.05
N VAL A 342 1.48 -27.71 23.02
CA VAL A 342 1.43 -28.56 21.82
C VAL A 342 0.00 -28.63 21.27
N PHE A 343 -1.02 -28.71 22.13
CA PHE A 343 -2.42 -28.72 21.69
C PHE A 343 -2.81 -27.45 20.92
N TYR A 344 -2.47 -26.26 21.43
CA TYR A 344 -2.76 -25.00 20.73
C TYR A 344 -1.85 -24.81 19.51
N ALA A 345 -0.57 -25.13 19.63
CA ALA A 345 0.44 -24.99 18.58
C ALA A 345 0.14 -25.87 17.35
N SER A 346 -0.30 -27.11 17.58
CA SER A 346 -0.58 -28.09 16.51
C SER A 346 -1.80 -27.73 15.66
N ARG A 347 -2.66 -26.82 16.12
CA ARG A 347 -3.81 -26.32 15.35
C ARG A 347 -3.43 -25.26 14.34
N LEU A 348 -2.32 -24.53 14.57
CA LEU A 348 -1.88 -23.46 13.70
C LEU A 348 -1.34 -24.01 12.39
N THR A 349 -1.79 -23.40 11.29
CA THR A 349 -1.13 -23.52 9.99
C THR A 349 0.24 -22.84 10.01
N CYS A 350 1.13 -23.23 9.10
CA CYS A 350 2.46 -22.64 8.99
C CYS A 350 2.37 -21.12 8.74
N ILE A 351 1.39 -20.66 7.96
CA ILE A 351 1.20 -19.23 7.73
C ILE A 351 0.73 -18.49 9.00
N GLU A 352 -0.06 -19.15 9.85
CA GLU A 352 -0.49 -18.53 11.10
C GLU A 352 0.65 -18.36 12.10
N TRP A 353 1.68 -19.20 12.05
CA TRP A 353 2.91 -18.96 12.79
C TRP A 353 3.62 -17.69 12.33
N VAL A 354 3.68 -17.45 11.02
CA VAL A 354 4.23 -16.19 10.46
C VAL A 354 3.38 -15.00 10.89
N TYR A 355 2.06 -15.12 10.84
CA TYR A 355 1.13 -14.11 11.37
C TYR A 355 1.41 -13.80 12.85
N VAL A 356 1.47 -14.81 13.73
CA VAL A 356 1.73 -14.63 15.16
C VAL A 356 3.09 -13.95 15.38
N PHE A 357 4.14 -14.47 14.74
CA PHE A 357 5.49 -13.90 14.82
C PHE A 357 5.49 -12.41 14.41
N TYR A 358 4.87 -12.10 13.27
CA TYR A 358 4.88 -10.75 12.74
C TYR A 358 4.13 -9.77 13.65
N ASN A 359 2.97 -10.17 14.20
CA ASN A 359 2.25 -9.33 15.16
C ASN A 359 3.03 -9.12 16.47
N LEU A 360 3.75 -10.13 16.96
CA LEU A 360 4.64 -9.99 18.11
C LEU A 360 5.78 -9.00 17.84
N VAL A 361 6.39 -9.05 16.65
CA VAL A 361 7.41 -8.08 16.21
C VAL A 361 6.84 -6.66 16.18
N GLN A 362 5.60 -6.47 15.69
CA GLN A 362 4.96 -5.16 15.70
C GLN A 362 4.71 -4.65 17.13
N LEU A 363 4.20 -5.50 18.03
CA LEU A 363 3.98 -5.15 19.43
C LEU A 363 5.28 -4.79 20.15
N GLN A 364 6.34 -5.57 19.93
CA GLN A 364 7.67 -5.27 20.46
C GLN A 364 8.19 -3.92 19.93
N THR A 365 8.02 -3.65 18.64
CA THR A 365 8.44 -2.38 18.02
C THR A 365 7.67 -1.20 18.61
N ILE A 366 6.36 -1.33 18.82
CA ILE A 366 5.54 -0.31 19.49
C ILE A 366 6.04 -0.06 20.91
N ALA A 367 6.32 -1.11 21.69
CA ALA A 367 6.85 -0.99 23.04
C ALA A 367 8.21 -0.27 23.05
N GLN A 368 9.10 -0.62 22.12
CA GLN A 368 10.40 0.03 21.95
C GLN A 368 10.23 1.52 21.60
N LEU A 369 9.46 1.87 20.58
CA LEU A 369 9.18 3.26 20.20
C LEU A 369 8.57 4.08 21.35
N SER A 370 7.66 3.47 22.11
CA SER A 370 7.01 4.10 23.25
C SER A 370 7.96 4.37 24.41
N SER A 371 9.02 3.58 24.55
CA SER A 371 10.08 3.82 25.56
C SER A 371 10.90 5.08 25.28
N TYR A 372 11.02 5.50 24.00
CA TYR A 372 11.68 6.75 23.62
C TYR A 372 10.79 7.97 23.88
N ASN A 373 9.51 7.88 23.50
CA ASN A 373 8.54 8.96 23.70
C ASN A 373 7.09 8.45 23.66
N TRP A 374 6.57 8.03 24.81
CA TRP A 374 5.21 7.51 24.91
C TRP A 374 4.13 8.54 24.54
N ARG A 375 4.42 9.86 24.62
CA ARG A 375 3.46 10.91 24.24
C ARG A 375 3.09 10.84 22.76
N MET A 376 3.92 10.22 21.92
CA MET A 376 3.64 10.00 20.49
C MET A 376 2.36 9.20 20.25
N LEU A 377 1.97 8.34 21.19
CA LEU A 377 0.74 7.54 21.14
C LEU A 377 -0.53 8.41 21.14
N PHE A 378 -0.43 9.63 21.67
CA PHE A 378 -1.54 10.57 21.83
C PHE A 378 -1.53 11.71 20.81
N ARG A 379 -0.61 11.69 19.84
CA ARG A 379 -0.54 12.70 18.78
C ARG A 379 -1.71 12.56 17.83
N LEU A 380 -2.21 13.67 17.32
CA LEU A 380 -3.35 13.68 16.40
C LEU A 380 -3.18 12.72 15.21
N PRO A 381 -2.03 12.64 14.50
CA PRO A 381 -1.85 11.67 13.42
C PRO A 381 -1.95 10.21 13.91
N THR A 382 -1.37 9.88 15.07
CA THR A 382 -1.45 8.53 15.65
C THR A 382 -2.88 8.18 16.06
N LEU A 383 -3.59 9.11 16.70
CA LEU A 383 -5.00 8.93 17.06
C LEU A 383 -5.87 8.76 15.80
N PHE A 384 -5.60 9.52 14.74
CA PHE A 384 -6.28 9.37 13.46
C PHE A 384 -6.00 8.02 12.81
N MET A 385 -4.77 7.49 12.92
CA MET A 385 -4.43 6.16 12.42
C MET A 385 -5.23 5.07 13.15
N ILE A 386 -5.31 5.15 14.48
CA ILE A 386 -6.09 4.23 15.30
C ILE A 386 -7.58 4.34 14.95
N ALA A 387 -8.11 5.56 14.85
CA ALA A 387 -9.50 5.81 14.49
C ALA A 387 -9.82 5.28 13.08
N ASN A 388 -8.92 5.49 12.11
CA ASN A 388 -9.05 5.00 10.74
C ASN A 388 -9.26 3.48 10.70
N PHE A 389 -8.34 2.72 11.30
CA PHE A 389 -8.49 1.27 11.31
C PHE A 389 -9.65 0.79 12.19
N THR A 390 -10.00 1.52 13.26
CA THR A 390 -11.21 1.23 14.03
C THR A 390 -12.46 1.33 13.16
N VAL A 391 -12.60 2.39 12.36
CA VAL A 391 -13.74 2.57 11.44
C VAL A 391 -13.76 1.49 10.36
N LEU A 392 -12.61 1.19 9.74
CA LEU A 392 -12.50 0.18 8.68
C LEU A 392 -12.81 -1.24 9.21
N LEU A 393 -12.38 -1.56 10.43
CA LEU A 393 -12.68 -2.85 11.07
C LEU A 393 -14.14 -2.92 11.55
N ALA A 394 -14.70 -1.83 12.08
CA ALA A 394 -16.09 -1.78 12.56
C ALA A 394 -17.12 -1.88 11.41
N THR A 395 -16.76 -1.44 10.21
CA THR A 395 -17.62 -1.54 9.02
C THR A 395 -17.61 -2.92 8.37
N LEU A 396 -16.56 -3.71 8.61
CA LEU A 396 -16.35 -5.03 8.02
C LEU A 396 -17.55 -5.98 8.22
N PRO A 397 -18.12 -6.17 9.44
CA PRO A 397 -19.30 -7.04 9.62
C PRO A 397 -20.52 -6.61 8.82
N ARG A 398 -20.78 -5.30 8.76
CA ARG A 398 -21.94 -4.76 8.03
C ARG A 398 -21.78 -4.96 6.52
N HIS A 399 -20.60 -4.70 5.99
CA HIS A 399 -20.33 -4.89 4.56
C HIS A 399 -20.30 -6.37 4.18
N ALA A 400 -19.66 -7.23 4.99
CA ALA A 400 -19.64 -8.67 4.76
C ALA A 400 -21.06 -9.27 4.75
N ALA A 401 -21.93 -8.85 5.69
CA ALA A 401 -23.32 -9.29 5.72
C ALA A 401 -24.11 -8.87 4.46
N LYS A 402 -23.87 -7.65 3.95
CA LYS A 402 -24.51 -7.17 2.72
C LYS A 402 -24.07 -7.97 1.49
N VAL A 403 -22.78 -8.25 1.36
CA VAL A 403 -22.23 -9.06 0.26
C VAL A 403 -22.79 -10.48 0.33
N ALA A 404 -22.83 -11.08 1.52
CA ALA A 404 -23.42 -12.40 1.74
C ALA A 404 -24.92 -12.43 1.37
N ALA A 405 -25.69 -11.41 1.76
CA ALA A 405 -27.11 -11.30 1.44
C ALA A 405 -27.39 -11.15 -0.08
N ALA A 406 -26.42 -10.64 -0.84
CA ALA A 406 -26.47 -10.57 -2.31
C ALA A 406 -26.07 -11.90 -2.99
N GLY A 407 -26.03 -13.02 -2.26
CA GLY A 407 -25.65 -14.33 -2.77
C GLY A 407 -24.14 -14.50 -2.97
N GLY A 408 -23.31 -13.67 -2.32
CA GLY A 408 -21.85 -13.73 -2.44
C GLY A 408 -21.28 -13.11 -3.72
N ALA A 409 -22.12 -12.79 -4.71
CA ALA A 409 -21.72 -12.06 -5.90
C ALA A 409 -21.73 -10.56 -5.62
N ALA A 410 -20.59 -10.02 -5.16
CA ALA A 410 -20.43 -8.58 -4.90
C ALA A 410 -20.77 -7.71 -6.14
N ASP A 411 -20.66 -8.27 -7.35
CA ASP A 411 -21.01 -7.63 -8.63
C ASP A 411 -22.49 -7.19 -8.71
N ALA A 412 -23.38 -7.84 -7.94
CA ALA A 412 -24.79 -7.47 -7.88
C ALA A 412 -25.05 -6.24 -7.00
N LEU A 413 -24.08 -5.80 -6.20
CA LEU A 413 -24.23 -4.72 -5.23
C LEU A 413 -23.46 -3.48 -5.68
N THR A 414 -24.19 -2.48 -6.16
CA THR A 414 -23.63 -1.20 -6.63
C THR A 414 -22.68 -0.60 -5.58
N GLY A 415 -21.44 -0.37 -5.99
CA GLY A 415 -20.42 0.28 -5.17
C GLY A 415 -19.60 -0.67 -4.27
N TYR A 416 -19.79 -1.99 -4.36
CA TYR A 416 -19.00 -3.00 -3.62
C TYR A 416 -17.98 -3.71 -4.50
N THR A 417 -17.90 -3.35 -5.78
CA THR A 417 -16.87 -3.76 -6.73
C THR A 417 -16.37 -2.55 -7.51
N LEU A 418 -15.13 -2.63 -8.00
CA LEU A 418 -14.56 -1.65 -8.94
C LEU A 418 -13.91 -2.41 -10.09
N GLY A 419 -14.65 -2.54 -11.20
CA GLY A 419 -14.26 -3.44 -12.28
C GLY A 419 -14.12 -4.88 -11.76
N PRO A 420 -12.99 -5.56 -11.98
CA PRO A 420 -12.77 -6.94 -11.50
C PRO A 420 -12.41 -7.04 -10.01
N ILE A 421 -12.27 -5.91 -9.30
CA ILE A 421 -11.80 -5.89 -7.91
C ILE A 421 -12.99 -6.06 -6.95
N PRO A 422 -13.06 -7.16 -6.19
CA PRO A 422 -14.15 -7.43 -5.25
C PRO A 422 -13.97 -6.65 -3.94
N TYR A 423 -15.00 -6.66 -3.10
CA TYR A 423 -15.05 -5.91 -1.83
C TYR A 423 -13.79 -6.03 -0.96
N PRO A 424 -13.21 -7.22 -0.71
CA PRO A 424 -11.99 -7.31 0.09
C PRO A 424 -10.81 -6.55 -0.53
N GLY A 425 -10.68 -6.56 -1.86
CA GLY A 425 -9.69 -5.77 -2.57
C GLY A 425 -9.91 -4.26 -2.41
N LEU A 426 -11.17 -3.80 -2.42
CA LEU A 426 -11.51 -2.41 -2.15
C LEU A 426 -11.16 -2.00 -0.72
N TRP A 427 -11.43 -2.87 0.26
CA TRP A 427 -11.05 -2.63 1.66
C TRP A 427 -9.52 -2.47 1.79
N MET A 428 -8.73 -3.32 1.13
CA MET A 428 -7.26 -3.23 1.13
C MET A 428 -6.76 -1.90 0.53
N LEU A 429 -7.34 -1.48 -0.60
CA LEU A 429 -7.00 -0.20 -1.24
C LEU A 429 -7.34 1.00 -0.37
N VAL A 430 -8.51 1.00 0.27
CA VAL A 430 -8.90 2.08 1.20
C VAL A 430 -8.00 2.09 2.42
N ALA A 431 -7.73 0.93 3.03
CA ALA A 431 -6.83 0.81 4.19
C ALA A 431 -5.42 1.35 3.90
N ALA A 432 -4.84 0.98 2.76
CA ALA A 432 -3.53 1.45 2.35
C ALA A 432 -3.52 2.96 2.03
N SER A 433 -4.52 3.45 1.30
CA SER A 433 -4.59 4.87 0.92
C SER A 433 -4.88 5.80 2.10
N THR A 434 -5.84 5.49 2.99
CA THR A 434 -6.09 6.32 4.18
C THR A 434 -4.93 6.28 5.15
N GLY A 435 -4.32 5.10 5.36
CA GLY A 435 -3.12 4.95 6.17
C GLY A 435 -1.98 5.84 5.64
N SER A 436 -1.72 5.78 4.33
CA SER A 436 -0.70 6.61 3.68
C SER A 436 -0.96 8.11 3.83
N VAL A 437 -2.20 8.57 3.61
CA VAL A 437 -2.58 9.98 3.76
C VAL A 437 -2.24 10.52 5.16
N ILE A 438 -2.49 9.72 6.20
CA ILE A 438 -2.21 10.08 7.59
C ILE A 438 -0.70 10.18 7.84
N VAL A 439 0.09 9.26 7.30
CA VAL A 439 1.55 9.24 7.51
C VAL A 439 2.25 10.36 6.75
N HIS A 440 1.75 10.70 5.56
CA HIS A 440 2.23 11.83 4.78
C HIS A 440 2.21 13.15 5.55
N VAL A 441 1.30 13.34 6.51
CA VAL A 441 1.23 14.55 7.35
C VAL A 441 2.55 14.79 8.09
N VAL A 442 3.11 13.76 8.72
CA VAL A 442 4.35 13.91 9.51
C VAL A 442 5.61 13.90 8.63
N ILE A 443 5.64 13.11 7.55
CA ILE A 443 6.78 13.05 6.62
C ILE A 443 6.93 14.39 5.90
N SER A 444 5.84 14.93 5.35
CA SER A 444 5.87 16.23 4.67
C SER A 444 6.26 17.37 5.60
N ALA A 445 5.79 17.34 6.86
CA ALA A 445 6.17 18.33 7.86
C ALA A 445 7.67 18.33 8.14
N LYS A 446 8.28 17.14 8.27
CA LYS A 446 9.73 16.98 8.40
C LYS A 446 10.46 17.55 7.19
N CYS A 447 10.10 17.09 5.99
CA CYS A 447 10.78 17.46 4.75
C CYS A 447 10.62 18.96 4.40
N ALA A 448 9.49 19.57 4.74
CA ALA A 448 9.26 21.00 4.55
C ALA A 448 9.83 21.87 5.70
N GLY A 449 10.36 21.26 6.77
CA GLY A 449 10.89 21.96 7.94
C GLY A 449 9.81 22.77 8.68
N LEU A 450 8.60 22.25 8.78
CA LEU A 450 7.51 22.89 9.51
C LEU A 450 7.73 22.76 11.02
N ARG A 451 7.31 23.79 11.78
CA ARG A 451 7.28 23.71 13.25
C ARG A 451 6.23 22.74 13.77
N ARG A 452 5.18 22.49 12.97
CA ARG A 452 4.06 21.59 13.26
C ARG A 452 3.57 20.93 11.97
N PRO A 453 3.07 19.68 12.04
CA PRO A 453 2.45 19.07 10.89
C PRO A 453 1.13 19.76 10.51
N ASP A 454 0.84 19.82 9.21
CA ASP A 454 -0.42 20.32 8.69
C ASP A 454 -1.49 19.21 8.77
N MET A 455 -2.56 19.47 9.52
CA MET A 455 -3.62 18.49 9.77
C MET A 455 -4.74 18.55 8.74
N VAL A 456 -4.74 19.50 7.80
CA VAL A 456 -5.78 19.62 6.75
C VAL A 456 -6.01 18.32 5.98
N PRO A 457 -4.98 17.52 5.60
CA PRO A 457 -5.21 16.26 4.89
C PRO A 457 -6.05 15.24 5.68
N LEU A 458 -6.10 15.32 7.01
CA LEU A 458 -6.91 14.43 7.84
C LEU A 458 -8.42 14.64 7.63
N ALA A 459 -8.86 15.83 7.21
CA ALA A 459 -10.24 16.07 6.81
C ALA A 459 -10.64 15.21 5.60
N GLY A 460 -9.71 15.02 4.64
CA GLY A 460 -9.89 14.12 3.50
C GLY A 460 -10.20 12.69 3.94
N VAL A 461 -9.51 12.20 4.98
CA VAL A 461 -9.73 10.88 5.56
C VAL A 461 -11.14 10.73 6.13
N LEU A 462 -11.68 11.77 6.79
CA LEU A 462 -13.06 11.76 7.29
C LEU A 462 -14.09 11.61 6.15
N PHE A 463 -13.88 12.31 5.03
CA PHE A 463 -14.73 12.15 3.85
C PHE A 463 -14.61 10.74 3.26
N MET A 464 -13.41 10.17 3.23
CA MET A 464 -13.21 8.79 2.81
C MET A 464 -13.94 7.79 3.72
N TRP A 465 -13.97 8.01 5.04
CA TRP A 465 -14.75 7.17 5.95
C TRP A 465 -16.24 7.21 5.63
N ALA A 466 -16.79 8.41 5.44
CA ALA A 466 -18.20 8.58 5.08
C ALA A 466 -18.51 7.90 3.74
N ALA A 467 -17.64 8.08 2.75
CA ALA A 467 -17.75 7.40 1.47
C ALA A 467 -17.67 5.88 1.63
N PHE A 468 -16.75 5.35 2.44
CA PHE A 468 -16.53 3.91 2.61
C PHE A 468 -17.72 3.21 3.25
N VAL A 469 -18.35 3.84 4.24
CA VAL A 469 -19.57 3.32 4.88
C VAL A 469 -20.68 3.13 3.84
N ALA A 470 -20.81 4.05 2.88
CA ALA A 470 -21.84 4.04 1.84
C ALA A 470 -21.48 3.15 0.63
N SER A 471 -20.31 3.40 0.04
CA SER A 471 -19.76 2.76 -1.16
C SER A 471 -18.25 2.57 -1.04
N PRO A 472 -17.80 1.33 -0.76
CA PRO A 472 -16.37 0.99 -0.78
C PRO A 472 -15.64 1.41 -2.07
N ALA A 473 -16.25 1.23 -3.23
CA ALA A 473 -15.66 1.62 -4.52
C ALA A 473 -15.53 3.14 -4.65
N GLY A 474 -16.55 3.90 -4.23
CA GLY A 474 -16.50 5.36 -4.19
C GLY A 474 -15.37 5.88 -3.30
N ALA A 475 -15.14 5.22 -2.15
CA ALA A 475 -14.03 5.55 -1.26
C ALA A 475 -12.65 5.27 -1.86
N VAL A 476 -12.49 4.21 -2.67
CA VAL A 476 -11.24 3.95 -3.40
C VAL A 476 -10.95 5.07 -4.39
N LEU A 477 -11.92 5.46 -5.21
CA LEU A 477 -11.76 6.53 -6.20
C LEU A 477 -11.44 7.87 -5.53
N LEU A 478 -12.17 8.20 -4.46
CA LEU A 478 -11.94 9.40 -3.67
C LEU A 478 -10.54 9.36 -3.01
N GLY A 479 -10.14 8.21 -2.48
CA GLY A 479 -8.83 8.01 -1.86
C GLY A 479 -7.67 8.20 -2.82
N ALA A 480 -7.76 7.60 -4.01
CA ALA A 480 -6.77 7.81 -5.06
C ALA A 480 -6.65 9.29 -5.43
N ALA A 481 -7.78 9.98 -5.61
CA ALA A 481 -7.79 11.41 -5.94
C ALA A 481 -7.18 12.27 -4.81
N ILE A 482 -7.62 12.08 -3.56
CA ILE A 482 -7.11 12.82 -2.39
C ILE A 482 -5.61 12.58 -2.21
N HIS A 483 -5.16 11.33 -2.31
CA HIS A 483 -3.76 10.99 -2.11
C HIS A 483 -2.86 11.60 -3.18
N VAL A 484 -3.27 11.55 -4.45
CA VAL A 484 -2.54 12.19 -5.56
C VAL A 484 -2.46 13.70 -5.35
N VAL A 485 -3.59 14.36 -5.01
CA VAL A 485 -3.61 15.79 -4.73
C VAL A 485 -2.70 16.14 -3.55
N GLN A 486 -2.73 15.35 -2.47
CA GLN A 486 -1.87 15.54 -1.30
C GLN A 486 -0.38 15.43 -1.66
N ILE A 487 0.01 14.43 -2.47
CA ILE A 487 1.40 14.26 -2.93
C ILE A 487 1.87 15.51 -3.68
N PHE A 488 1.10 15.99 -4.66
CA PHE A 488 1.45 17.19 -5.42
C PHE A 488 1.51 18.45 -4.54
N ALA A 489 0.56 18.61 -3.62
CA ALA A 489 0.54 19.72 -2.67
C ALA A 489 1.78 19.72 -1.76
N ASN A 490 2.18 18.55 -1.26
CA ASN A 490 3.37 18.39 -0.41
C ASN A 490 4.66 18.66 -1.19
N ILE A 491 4.80 18.14 -2.42
CA ILE A 491 5.96 18.43 -3.27
C ILE A 491 6.09 19.94 -3.51
N ARG A 492 4.98 20.61 -3.82
CA ARG A 492 4.96 22.06 -4.00
C ARG A 492 5.37 22.80 -2.73
N LEU A 493 4.82 22.41 -1.57
CA LEU A 493 5.15 23.01 -0.27
C LEU A 493 6.65 22.88 0.06
N ILE A 494 7.23 21.70 -0.15
CA ILE A 494 8.66 21.44 0.08
C ILE A 494 9.51 22.29 -0.86
N SER A 495 9.13 22.40 -2.14
CA SER A 495 9.82 23.23 -3.14
C SER A 495 9.81 24.72 -2.78
N GLU A 496 8.65 25.26 -2.41
CA GLU A 496 8.50 26.68 -2.04
C GLU A 496 9.28 27.04 -0.77
N ARG A 497 9.35 26.13 0.21
CA ARG A 497 10.13 26.34 1.44
C ARG A 497 11.63 26.31 1.19
N ARG A 498 12.10 25.49 0.24
CA ARG A 498 13.51 25.45 -0.15
C ARG A 498 13.97 26.77 -0.78
N GLN A 499 13.14 27.42 -1.58
CA GLN A 499 13.50 28.70 -2.22
C GLN A 499 13.63 29.86 -1.21
N LYS A 500 13.07 29.72 -0.01
CA LYS A 500 13.10 30.76 1.05
C LYS A 500 14.28 30.61 2.02
N LYS A 501 15.02 29.51 1.96
CA LYS A 501 16.26 29.26 2.71
C LYS A 501 17.45 29.47 1.78
#